data_AF-A0A1D9H1K8-F1
#
_entry.id   AF-A0A1D9H1K8-F1
#
_cell.length_a   1.000
_cell.length_b   1.000
_cell.length_c   1.000
_cell.angle_alpha   90.00
_cell.angle_beta   90.00
_cell.angle_gamma   90.00
#
_symmetry.space_group_name_H-M   'P 1'
#
loop_
_entity.id
_entity.type
_entity.pdbx_description
1 polymer ?
#
loop_
_entity_poly.entity_id
_entity_poly.type
_entity_poly.pdbx_seq_one_letter_code
_entity_poly.pdbx_strand_id
1 'polypeptide(L)' 'MKTLSPKEERAHWRPSDRALNAIAALIGLVTLAVGVGWLIYSWTVDLEVPFFEIPLVITVPVIAAAAFRCLWD' A
#
# COMPACT_ATOMS: atom_id res chain seq x y z
N MET A 1 34.23 -22.30 23.41
CA MET A 1 32.81 -21.88 23.40
C MET A 1 32.77 -20.51 22.75
N LYS A 2 32.38 -20.41 21.46
CA LYS A 2 32.30 -19.11 20.76
C LYS A 2 31.00 -18.43 21.20
N THR A 3 31.12 -17.31 21.89
CA THR A 3 29.98 -16.46 22.26
C THR A 3 29.45 -15.80 20.99
N LEU A 4 28.29 -16.26 20.51
CA LEU A 4 27.54 -15.59 19.45
C LEU A 4 27.09 -14.22 19.99
N SER A 5 27.58 -13.16 19.35
CA SER A 5 27.23 -11.78 19.67
C SER A 5 25.81 -11.50 19.18
N PRO A 6 24.95 -10.80 19.94
CA PRO A 6 23.55 -10.51 19.55
C PRO A 6 23.39 -9.65 18.28
N LYS A 7 24.49 -9.23 17.65
CA LYS A 7 24.47 -8.42 16.42
C LYS A 7 24.05 -9.19 15.16
N GLU A 8 23.89 -10.50 15.24
CA GLU A 8 23.29 -11.30 14.16
C GLU A 8 21.75 -11.32 14.19
N GLU A 9 21.08 -10.63 15.12
CA GLU A 9 19.63 -10.78 15.29
C GLU A 9 18.77 -9.99 14.30
N ARG A 10 19.31 -8.97 13.60
CA ARG A 10 18.59 -8.35 12.47
C ARG A 10 19.56 -7.86 11.43
N ALA A 11 20.07 -8.79 10.62
CA ALA A 11 20.29 -8.46 9.21
C ALA A 11 18.90 -8.20 8.59
N HIS A 12 18.30 -7.06 8.93
CA HIS A 12 17.12 -6.56 8.26
C HIS A 12 17.54 -6.43 6.81
N TRP A 13 17.08 -7.37 5.98
CA TRP A 13 17.09 -7.23 4.54
C TRP A 13 16.39 -5.91 4.27
N ARG A 14 17.15 -4.82 4.14
CA ARG A 14 16.68 -3.56 3.60
C ARG A 14 16.68 -3.76 2.10
N PRO A 15 15.53 -4.08 1.47
CA PRO A 15 15.40 -3.85 0.04
C PRO A 15 15.82 -2.42 -0.26
N SER A 16 16.50 -2.20 -1.38
CA SER A 16 16.95 -0.88 -1.80
C SER A 16 15.77 0.10 -1.78
N ASP A 17 15.98 1.35 -1.37
CA ASP A 17 14.92 2.37 -1.32
C ASP A 17 14.16 2.45 -2.66
N ARG A 18 14.85 2.30 -3.79
CA ARG A 18 14.20 2.27 -5.12
C ARG A 18 13.17 1.14 -5.25
N ALA A 19 13.47 -0.05 -4.72
CA ALA A 19 12.57 -1.18 -4.72
C ALA A 19 11.37 -0.94 -3.79
N LEU A 20 11.59 -0.37 -2.60
CA LEU A 20 10.51 0.00 -1.68
C LEU A 20 9.60 1.10 -2.25
N ASN A 21 10.17 2.07 -2.96
CA ASN A 21 9.41 3.09 -3.68
C ASN A 21 8.52 2.46 -4.76
N ALA A 22 9.09 1.53 -5.55
CA ALA A 22 8.35 0.86 -6.61
C ALA A 22 7.22 0.00 -6.06
N ILE A 23 7.47 -0.78 -5.01
CA ILE A 23 6.46 -1.63 -4.36
C ILE A 23 5.37 -0.76 -3.73
N ALA A 24 5.73 0.32 -3.03
CA ALA A 24 4.76 1.25 -2.47
C ALA A 24 3.86 1.89 -3.54
N ALA A 25 4.46 2.29 -4.67
CA ALA A 25 3.71 2.83 -5.80
C ALA A 25 2.78 1.79 -6.44
N LEU A 26 3.24 0.53 -6.55
CA LEU A 26 2.41 -0.58 -7.03
C LEU A 26 1.23 -0.86 -6.09
N ILE A 27 1.45 -0.84 -4.78
CA ILE A 27 0.39 -1.01 -3.78
C ILE A 27 -0.65 0.10 -3.93
N GLY A 28 -0.21 1.35 -4.05
CA GLY A 28 -1.11 2.47 -4.35
C GLY A 28 -1.90 2.24 -5.64
N LEU A 29 -1.22 1.86 -6.72
CA LEU A 29 -1.86 1.64 -8.02
C LEU A 29 -2.90 0.51 -8.00
N VAL A 30 -2.58 -0.63 -7.38
CA VAL A 30 -3.50 -1.76 -7.24
C VAL A 30 -4.70 -1.36 -6.38
N THR A 31 -4.47 -0.68 -5.26
CA THR A 31 -5.54 -0.21 -4.37
C THR A 31 -6.47 0.76 -5.09
N LEU A 32 -5.91 1.67 -5.89
CA LEU A 32 -6.68 2.60 -6.72
C LEU A 32 -7.50 1.85 -7.78
N ALA A 33 -6.89 0.87 -8.47
CA ALA A 33 -7.58 0.09 -9.48
C ALA A 33 -8.77 -0.69 -8.90
N VAL A 34 -8.61 -1.26 -7.70
CA VAL A 34 -9.70 -1.93 -6.97
C VAL A 34 -10.79 -0.94 -6.60
N GLY A 35 -10.44 0.24 -6.05
CA GLY A 35 -11.41 1.26 -5.68
C GLY A 35 -12.17 1.84 -6.88
N VAL A 36 -11.51 2.07 -8.01
CA VAL A 36 -12.14 2.52 -9.26
C VAL A 36 -13.05 1.42 -9.83
N GLY A 37 -12.59 0.17 -9.83
CA GLY A 37 -13.41 -0.98 -10.24
C GLY A 37 -14.68 -1.11 -9.38
N TRP A 38 -14.56 -0.93 -8.06
CA TRP A 38 -15.69 -0.88 -7.16
C TRP A 38 -16.66 0.25 -7.50
N LEU A 39 -16.15 1.45 -7.76
CA LEU A 39 -16.98 2.62 -8.09
C LEU A 39 -17.77 2.42 -9.39
N ILE A 40 -17.15 1.79 -10.41
CA ILE A 40 -17.82 1.41 -11.66
C ILE A 40 -18.89 0.34 -11.43
N TYR A 41 -18.57 -0.67 -10.61
CA TYR A 41 -19.51 -1.73 -10.25
C TYR A 41 -20.73 -1.15 -9.53
N SER A 42 -20.52 -0.32 -8.50
CA SER A 42 -21.61 0.27 -7.73
C SER A 42 -22.48 1.19 -8.57
N TRP A 43 -21.88 2.00 -9.45
CA TRP A 43 -22.65 2.82 -10.38
C TRP A 43 -23.53 1.99 -11.34
N THR A 44 -23.06 0.81 -11.75
CA THR A 44 -23.77 -0.07 -12.69
C THR A 44 -24.81 -0.95 -12.01
N VAL A 45 -24.51 -1.46 -10.80
CA VAL A 45 -25.32 -2.48 -10.11
C VAL A 45 -26.23 -1.87 -9.05
N ASP A 46 -25.74 -0.93 -8.26
CA ASP A 46 -26.50 -0.33 -7.16
C ASP A 46 -27.30 0.90 -7.64
N LEU A 47 -27.03 1.45 -8.84
CA LEU A 47 -27.64 2.67 -9.40
C LEU A 47 -27.55 3.92 -8.49
N GLU A 48 -26.85 3.83 -7.37
CA GLU A 48 -26.49 4.95 -6.51
C GLU A 48 -25.22 5.61 -7.04
N VAL A 49 -25.14 6.94 -6.91
CA VAL A 49 -23.92 7.69 -7.20
C VAL A 49 -23.18 7.86 -5.88
N PRO A 50 -22.11 7.10 -5.63
CA PRO A 50 -21.44 7.13 -4.34
C PRO A 50 -20.50 8.33 -4.24
N PHE A 51 -21.08 9.52 -4.03
CA PHE A 51 -20.33 10.78 -3.92
C PHE A 51 -19.27 10.77 -2.80
N PHE A 52 -19.55 10.07 -1.71
CA PHE A 52 -18.63 9.98 -0.56
C PHE A 52 -17.44 9.05 -0.83
N GLU A 53 -17.61 8.06 -1.71
CA GLU A 53 -16.57 7.06 -1.99
C GLU A 53 -15.52 7.61 -2.96
N ILE A 54 -15.84 8.65 -3.73
CA ILE A 54 -14.87 9.29 -4.64
C ILE A 54 -13.64 9.81 -3.87
N PRO A 55 -13.76 10.65 -2.82
CA PRO A 55 -12.63 11.02 -1.98
C PRO A 55 -11.90 9.82 -1.37
N LEU A 56 -12.66 8.82 -0.91
CA LEU A 56 -12.12 7.62 -0.26
C LEU A 56 -11.23 6.82 -1.22
N VAL A 57 -11.71 6.55 -2.42
CA VAL A 57 -10.99 5.81 -3.48
C VAL A 57 -9.69 6.52 -3.89
N ILE A 58 -9.63 7.86 -3.79
CA ILE A 58 -8.42 8.62 -4.10
C ILE A 58 -7.44 8.68 -2.91
N THR A 59 -7.93 8.78 -1.67
CA THR A 59 -7.07 8.92 -0.48
C THR A 59 -6.54 7.59 0.04
N VAL A 60 -7.34 6.52 0.02
CA VAL A 60 -6.94 5.19 0.51
C VAL A 60 -5.66 4.66 -0.17
N PRO A 61 -5.47 4.78 -1.49
CA PRO A 61 -4.22 4.41 -2.16
C PRO A 61 -2.98 5.13 -1.64
N VAL A 62 -3.11 6.44 -1.38
CA VAL A 62 -2.01 7.28 -0.91
C VAL A 62 -1.63 6.88 0.51
N ILE A 63 -2.63 6.69 1.38
CA ILE A 63 -2.42 6.25 2.76
C ILE A 63 -1.81 4.84 2.79
N ALA A 64 -2.30 3.92 1.97
CA ALA A 64 -1.77 2.55 1.89
C ALA A 64 -0.29 2.54 1.44
N ALA A 65 0.05 3.33 0.42
CA ALA A 65 1.43 3.46 -0.05
C ALA A 65 2.34 4.10 1.01
N ALA A 66 1.87 5.14 1.71
CA ALA A 66 2.62 5.79 2.78
C ALA A 66 2.80 4.88 4.01
N ALA A 67 1.74 4.18 4.42
CA ALA A 67 1.79 3.22 5.53
C ALA A 67 2.75 2.06 5.25
N PHE A 68 2.76 1.53 4.02
CA PHE A 68 3.71 0.50 3.60
C PHE A 68 5.15 1.01 3.68
N ARG A 69 5.40 2.26 3.27
CA ARG A 69 6.73 2.89 3.43
C ARG A 69 7.12 3.05 4.89
N CYS A 70 6.24 3.58 5.74
CA CYS A 70 6.52 3.76 7.17
C CYS A 70 6.80 2.45 7.92
N LEU A 71 6.23 1.33 7.46
CA LEU A 71 6.52 0.02 8.06
C LEU A 71 7.93 -0.50 7.72
N TRP A 72 8.49 -0.02 6.61
CA TRP A 72 9.77 -0.50 6.07
C TRP A 72 10.92 0.51 6.20
N ASP A 73 10.62 1.73 6.63
CA ASP A 73 11.58 2.75 7.03
C ASP A 73 12.15 2.42 8.42
#